data_AF-A0A6J4E606-F1
#
_entry.id   AF-A0A6J4E606-F1
#
_cell.length_a   1.000
_cell.length_b   1.000
_cell.length_c   1.000
_cell.angle_alpha   90.00
_cell.angle_beta   90.00
_cell.angle_gamma   90.00
#
_symmetry.space_group_name_H-M   'P 1'
#
loop_
_entity.id
_entity.type
_entity.pdbx_description
1 polymer ?
#
loop_
_entity_poly.entity_id
_entity_poly.type
_entity_poly.pdbx_seq_one_letter_code
_entity_poly.pdbx_strand_id
1 'polypeptide(L)'
;MPMSDHQHLRHLLQEAGLKASLPRLKVLEVLCDASQESGGISTRLLHERLNAAGEPLSLISVRQVLGRMLESGLVVPGGHKGYCLAPSQNAAQWPRSSSVA
;
A
#
# COMPACT_ATOMS: atom_id res chain seq x y z
N MET A 1 12.13 -3.53 12.92
CA MET A 1 12.08 -4.85 12.25
C MET A 1 10.63 -5.12 11.89
N PRO A 2 10.31 -5.67 10.69
CA PRO A 2 11.12 -6.63 9.93
C PRO A 2 11.67 -6.10 8.60
N MET A 3 12.85 -6.59 8.21
CA MET A 3 13.43 -6.38 6.87
C MET A 3 12.83 -7.33 5.81
N SER A 4 11.98 -8.28 6.24
CA SER A 4 11.31 -9.28 5.39
C SER A 4 10.24 -8.67 4.49
N ASP A 5 9.65 -7.54 4.87
CA ASP A 5 8.60 -6.86 4.11
C ASP A 5 9.15 -6.19 2.85
N HIS A 6 10.32 -5.56 2.90
CA HIS A 6 10.82 -4.83 1.74
C HIS A 6 11.12 -5.73 0.53
N GLN A 7 11.60 -6.95 0.71
CA GLN A 7 11.78 -7.86 -0.43
C GLN A 7 10.44 -8.30 -1.03
N HIS A 8 9.44 -8.54 -0.18
CA HIS A 8 8.09 -8.88 -0.63
C HIS A 8 7.42 -7.70 -1.36
N LEU A 9 7.50 -6.49 -0.79
CA LEU A 9 6.99 -5.26 -1.41
C LEU A 9 7.68 -4.96 -2.75
N ARG A 10 8.99 -5.24 -2.86
CA ARG A 10 9.72 -5.14 -4.13
C ARG A 10 9.18 -6.13 -5.15
N HIS A 11 8.93 -7.38 -4.75
CA HIS A 11 8.36 -8.40 -5.61
C HIS A 11 6.96 -8.01 -6.10
N LEU A 12 6.09 -7.54 -5.20
CA LEU A 12 4.74 -7.05 -5.57
C LEU A 12 4.80 -5.91 -6.60
N LEU A 13 5.72 -4.96 -6.43
CA LEU A 13 5.92 -3.90 -7.43
C LEU A 13 6.40 -4.47 -8.77
N GLN A 14 7.33 -5.43 -8.75
CA GLN A 14 7.84 -6.05 -9.97
C GLN A 14 6.76 -6.83 -10.73
N GLU A 15 5.94 -7.62 -10.03
CA GLU A 15 4.80 -8.35 -10.61
C GLU A 15 3.75 -7.40 -11.20
N ALA A 16 3.56 -6.24 -10.58
CA ALA A 16 2.71 -5.17 -11.11
C ALA A 16 3.35 -4.36 -12.25
N GLY A 17 4.57 -4.71 -12.70
CA GLY A 17 5.30 -3.98 -13.75
C GLY A 17 5.83 -2.61 -13.29
N LEU A 18 5.86 -2.35 -11.98
CA LEU A 18 6.33 -1.11 -11.38
C LEU A 18 7.78 -1.22 -10.93
N LYS A 19 8.60 -0.22 -11.27
CA LYS A 19 9.95 -0.09 -10.71
C LYS A 19 9.90 0.02 -9.19
N ALA A 20 10.68 -0.81 -8.51
CA ALA A 20 10.86 -0.80 -7.06
C ALA A 20 11.70 0.41 -6.60
N SER A 21 11.04 1.54 -6.35
CA SER A 21 11.64 2.73 -5.74
C SER A 21 11.21 2.88 -4.28
N LEU A 22 12.05 3.52 -3.46
CA LEU A 22 11.77 3.90 -2.07
C LEU A 22 10.36 4.49 -1.86
N PRO A 23 9.93 5.53 -2.61
CA PRO A 23 8.61 6.12 -2.41
C PRO A 23 7.46 5.15 -2.72
N ARG A 24 7.61 4.25 -3.71
CA ARG A 24 6.58 3.24 -4.02
C ARG A 24 6.54 2.14 -2.96
N LEU A 25 7.71 1.71 -2.47
CA LEU A 25 7.79 0.75 -1.38
C LEU A 25 7.12 1.31 -0.12
N LYS A 26 7.34 2.59 0.18
CA LYS A 26 6.76 3.23 1.36
C LYS A 26 5.24 3.41 1.24
N VAL A 27 4.75 3.80 0.06
CA VAL A 27 3.30 3.83 -0.21
C VAL A 27 2.68 2.46 0.00
N LEU A 28 3.33 1.40 -0.50
CA LEU A 28 2.85 0.04 -0.40
C LEU A 28 2.88 -0.48 1.06
N GLU A 29 3.93 -0.14 1.80
CA GLU A 29 4.05 -0.45 3.24
C GLU A 29 2.89 0.15 4.04
N VAL A 30 2.62 1.45 3.85
CA VAL A 30 1.50 2.11 4.53
C VAL A 30 0.14 1.55 4.11
N LEU A 31 -0.03 1.18 2.84
CA LEU A 31 -1.25 0.52 2.36
C LEU A 31 -1.43 -0.88 2.97
N CYS A 32 -0.34 -1.61 3.18
CA CYS A 32 -0.36 -2.92 3.83
C CYS A 32 -0.75 -2.78 5.31
N ASP A 33 -0.16 -1.81 6.02
CA ASP A 33 -0.52 -1.48 7.41
C ASP A 33 -2.01 -1.11 7.52
N ALA A 34 -2.47 -0.22 6.64
CA ALA A 34 -3.86 0.23 6.59
C ALA A 34 -4.83 -0.83 6.06
N SER A 35 -4.36 -1.92 5.44
CA SER A 35 -5.23 -3.01 4.99
C SER A 35 -5.87 -3.76 6.16
N GLN A 36 -5.29 -3.64 7.36
CA GLN A 36 -5.87 -4.12 8.60
C GLN A 36 -6.99 -3.22 9.13
N GLU A 37 -7.08 -1.98 8.64
CA GLU A 37 -8.10 -1.01 9.03
C GLU A 37 -9.33 -1.11 8.11
N SER A 38 -10.53 -1.13 8.70
CA SER A 38 -11.77 -1.29 7.95
C SER A 38 -12.02 -0.06 7.07
N GLY A 39 -11.92 -0.20 5.74
CA GLY A 39 -12.30 0.81 4.76
C GLY A 39 -11.17 1.43 3.93
N GLY A 40 -9.91 1.06 4.18
CA GLY A 40 -8.75 1.55 3.42
C GLY A 40 -8.26 2.93 3.86
N ILE A 41 -7.19 3.42 3.22
CA ILE A 41 -6.52 4.68 3.60
C ILE A 41 -6.83 5.82 2.64
N SER A 42 -7.20 6.98 3.17
CA SER A 42 -7.38 8.19 2.36
C SER A 42 -6.03 8.75 1.88
N THR A 43 -6.01 9.39 0.71
CA THR A 43 -4.77 10.02 0.18
C THR A 43 -4.13 11.00 1.18
N ARG A 44 -4.94 11.70 1.98
CA ARG A 44 -4.46 12.65 2.99
C ARG A 44 -3.75 11.92 4.12
N LEU A 45 -4.37 10.89 4.67
CA LEU A 45 -3.77 10.08 5.74
C LEU A 45 -2.52 9.35 5.25
N LEU A 46 -2.53 8.82 4.02
CA LEU A 46 -1.36 8.20 3.40
C LEU A 46 -0.20 9.19 3.30
N HIS A 47 -0.46 10.42 2.85
CA HIS A 47 0.56 11.47 2.80
C HIS A 47 1.12 11.82 4.17
N GLU A 48 0.27 11.92 5.21
CA GLU A 48 0.72 12.16 6.59
C GLU A 48 1.60 11.01 7.11
N ARG A 49 1.23 9.76 6.87
CA ARG A 49 2.01 8.57 7.25
C ARG A 49 3.36 8.51 6.54
N LEU A 50 3.40 8.82 5.24
CA LEU A 50 4.65 8.88 4.46
C LEU A 50 5.60 9.95 5.01
N ASN A 51 5.06 11.13 5.33
CA ASN A 51 5.84 12.22 5.91
C ASN A 51 6.37 11.84 7.31
N ALA A 52 5.51 11.25 8.15
CA ALA A 52 5.91 10.75 9.47
C ALA A 52 6.98 9.65 9.39
N ALA A 53 6.99 8.86 8.31
CA ALA A 53 7.97 7.81 8.09
C ALA A 53 9.29 8.30 7.44
N GLY A 54 9.47 9.62 7.31
CA GLY A 54 10.70 10.24 6.80
C GLY A 54 10.80 10.31 5.28
N GLU A 55 9.70 10.08 4.55
CA GLU A 55 9.65 10.17 3.08
C GLU A 55 8.67 11.29 2.67
N PRO A 56 9.09 12.57 2.74
CA PRO A 56 8.22 13.70 2.44
C PRO A 56 7.94 13.78 0.93
N LEU A 57 6.88 13.11 0.49
CA LEU A 57 6.36 13.25 -0.88
C LEU A 57 5.27 14.31 -0.92
N SER A 58 5.26 15.15 -1.94
CA SER A 58 4.13 16.04 -2.17
C SER A 58 2.84 15.24 -2.44
N LEU A 59 1.68 15.79 -2.05
CA LEU A 59 0.37 15.22 -2.34
C LEU A 59 0.16 14.89 -3.83
N ILE A 60 0.74 15.67 -4.75
CA ILE A 60 0.69 15.38 -6.20
C ILE A 60 1.40 14.05 -6.50
N SER A 61 2.63 13.88 -6.01
CA SER A 61 3.42 12.66 -6.18
C SER A 61 2.72 11.44 -5.60
N VAL A 62 2.09 11.58 -4.42
CA VAL A 62 1.30 10.48 -3.81
C VAL A 62 0.14 10.08 -4.72
N ARG A 63 -0.62 11.05 -5.25
CA ARG A 63 -1.71 10.77 -6.20
C ARG A 63 -1.21 10.11 -7.49
N GLN A 64 -0.08 10.56 -8.02
CA GLN A 64 0.52 9.95 -9.22
C GLN A 64 0.94 8.50 -8.96
N VAL A 65 1.56 8.22 -7.82
CA VAL A 65 1.94 6.84 -7.44
C VAL A 65 0.70 5.97 -7.28
N LEU A 66 -0.31 6.44 -6.55
CA LEU A 66 -1.58 5.73 -6.39
C LEU A 66 -2.27 5.48 -7.74
N GLY A 67 -2.29 6.47 -8.64
CA GLY A 67 -2.84 6.32 -9.98
C GLY A 67 -2.13 5.22 -10.78
N ARG A 68 -0.79 5.21 -10.76
CA ARG A 68 0.00 4.16 -11.43
C ARG A 68 -0.21 2.78 -10.82
N MET A 69 -0.30 2.71 -9.50
CA MET A 69 -0.60 1.45 -8.81
C MET A 69 -2.01 0.95 -9.13
N LEU A 70 -2.97 1.86 -9.27
CA LEU A 70 -4.35 1.54 -9.65
C LEU A 70 -4.41 1.02 -11.10
N GLU A 71 -3.71 1.68 -12.02
CA GLU A 71 -3.59 1.23 -13.41
C GLU A 71 -2.92 -0.14 -13.53
N SER A 72 -1.95 -0.44 -12.65
CA SER A 72 -1.31 -1.77 -12.59
C SER A 72 -2.15 -2.85 -11.91
N GLY A 73 -3.29 -2.50 -11.31
CA GLY A 73 -4.11 -3.42 -10.53
C GLY A 73 -3.54 -3.80 -9.17
N LEU A 74 -2.48 -3.13 -8.70
CA LEU A 74 -1.86 -3.38 -7.39
C LEU A 74 -2.68 -2.80 -6.23
N VAL A 75 -3.37 -1.68 -6.47
CA VAL A 75 -4.30 -1.05 -5.52
C VAL A 75 -5.67 -0.90 -6.15
N VAL A 76 -6.69 -0.86 -5.31
CA VAL A 76 -8.08 -0.65 -5.69
C VAL A 76 -8.69 0.46 -4.84
N PRO A 77 -9.69 1.20 -5.35
CA PRO A 77 -10.48 2.08 -4.51
C PRO A 77 -11.18 1.25 -3.42
N GLY A 78 -10.98 1.66 -2.17
CA GLY A 78 -11.68 1.13 -0.99
C GLY A 78 -13.04 1.79 -0.83
N GLY A 79 -13.52 1.93 0.41
CA GLY A 79 -14.81 2.56 0.73
C GLY A 79 -14.87 4.05 0.39
N HIS A 80 -15.52 4.85 1.24
CA HIS A 80 -16.01 6.20 0.89
C HIS A 80 -14.98 7.24 0.40
N LYS A 81 -13.67 6.98 0.47
CA LYS A 81 -12.56 7.75 -0.17
C LYS A 81 -11.19 7.09 0.11
N GLY A 82 -11.17 5.77 0.23
CA GLY A 82 -9.98 5.01 0.61
C GLY A 82 -9.29 4.37 -0.59
N TYR A 83 -8.03 4.00 -0.42
CA TYR A 83 -7.31 3.06 -1.28
C TYR A 83 -6.95 1.83 -0.46
N CYS A 84 -7.08 0.66 -1.06
CA CYS A 84 -6.72 -0.62 -0.48
C CYS A 84 -5.78 -1.37 -1.43
N LEU A 85 -5.00 -2.31 -0.90
CA LEU A 85 -4.34 -3.32 -1.73
C LEU A 85 -5.39 -4.15 -2.47
N ALA A 86 -5.10 -4.50 -3.72
CA ALA A 86 -5.98 -5.36 -4.50
C ALA A 86 -6.16 -6.73 -3.82
N PRO A 87 -7.36 -7.33 -3.89
CA PRO A 87 -7.64 -8.60 -3.24
C PRO A 87 -6.74 -9.73 -3.72
N SER A 88 -6.28 -9.71 -4.96
CA SER A 88 -5.30 -10.68 -5.50
C SER A 88 -3.94 -10.61 -4.79
N GLN A 89 -3.55 -9.42 -4.34
CA GLN A 89 -2.31 -9.18 -3.61
C GLN A 89 -2.49 -9.35 -2.10
N ASN A 90 -3.72 -9.16 -1.61
CA ASN A 90 -4.10 -9.30 -0.21
C ASN A 90 -4.36 -10.78 0.17
N ALA A 91 -4.95 -11.57 -0.73
CA ALA A 91 -5.49 -12.91 -0.45
C ALA A 91 -4.47 -13.99 -0.07
N ALA A 92 -3.17 -13.75 -0.22
CA ALA A 92 -2.15 -14.78 -0.01
C ALA A 92 -1.16 -14.52 1.14
N GLN A 93 -1.02 -13.31 1.70
CA GLN A 93 0.11 -13.02 2.60
C GLN A 93 -0.21 -12.76 4.08
N TRP A 94 -1.47 -12.59 4.47
CA TRP A 94 -1.79 -12.37 5.88
C TRP A 94 -2.34 -13.66 6.48
N PRO A 95 -1.67 -14.31 7.46
CA PRO A 95 -2.38 -15.26 8.29
C PRO A 95 -3.48 -14.46 8.96
N ARG A 96 -4.72 -14.66 8.49
CA ARG A 96 -5.89 -14.34 9.27
C ARG A 96 -5.67 -15.04 10.60
N SER A 97 -5.28 -14.31 11.64
CA SER A 97 -5.59 -14.74 13.00
C SER A 97 -7.11 -14.73 13.04
N SER A 98 -7.70 -15.87 12.68
CA SER A 98 -9.07 -16.22 12.97
C SER A 98 -9.25 -16.01 14.47
N SER A 99 -9.80 -14.86 14.83
CA SER A 99 -10.60 -14.76 16.03
C SER A 99 -11.98 -15.26 15.65
N VAL A 100 -12.19 -16.58 15.79
CA VAL A 100 -13.53 -17.14 15.98
C VAL A 100 -13.41 -18.49 16.70
N ALA A 101 -14.09 -18.55 17.85
CA ALA A 101 -14.33 -19.66 18.77
C ALA A 101 -13.19 -20.05 19.72
#